data_AF-A0A8I1TWC0-F1
#
_entry.id   AF-A0A8I1TWC0-F1
#
_cell.length_a   1.000
_cell.length_b   1.000
_cell.length_c   1.000
_cell.angle_alpha   90.00
_cell.angle_beta   90.00
_cell.angle_gamma   90.00
#
_symmetry.space_group_name_H-M   'P 1'
#
loop_
_entity.id
_entity.type
_entity.pdbx_description
1 polymer ?
#
loop_
_entity_poly.entity_id
_entity_poly.type
_entity_poly.pdbx_seq_one_letter_code
_entity_poly.pdbx_strand_id
1 'polypeptide(L)'
;MPETPTLTDRYVDAAMRTVPESQRVDLAAELRGSIADQVEAREDAGERKDAAERAVLTELGDPDKLAAGYTGRQLHLIGPRYYLDWWRLLKLLLWIVLPCTAFGVALGQTLSGAAVGGIIGSAVAAMLTAAVHVGFWTTLVFVILERTGHETMDAGPWTPDRLPEPRQQGAGFGEMLTSIVWLLILAGLVVWDLTLGFVPGRRLSFLNPALWPVGAVLLFALMAVAAVLAVLVYVRRRWTYGLAVANAVLSLAVVAVLLVFGPVIDPAFFAALIDGPDAVKVQQIVTIVLWFGIAAVAVWTVLDGFLKARRAAR
;
A
#
# COMPACT_ATOMS: atom_id res chain seq x y z
N MET A 1 -35.78 57.20 -5.70
CA MET A 1 -35.05 56.58 -4.58
C MET A 1 -34.70 55.17 -5.02
N PRO A 2 -33.47 54.67 -4.87
CA PRO A 2 -33.21 53.28 -5.21
C PRO A 2 -34.06 52.42 -4.27
N GLU A 3 -34.93 51.59 -4.83
CA GLU A 3 -35.70 50.61 -4.06
C GLU A 3 -34.71 49.72 -3.30
N THR A 4 -35.00 49.48 -2.03
CA THR A 4 -34.13 48.60 -1.23
C THR A 4 -34.29 47.19 -1.79
N PRO A 5 -33.21 46.51 -2.21
CA PRO A 5 -33.31 45.21 -2.86
C PRO A 5 -34.01 44.21 -1.92
N THR A 6 -34.99 43.48 -2.46
CA THR A 6 -35.78 42.49 -1.70
C THR A 6 -34.90 41.32 -1.25
N LEU A 7 -35.39 40.49 -0.31
CA LEU A 7 -34.64 39.28 0.07
C LEU A 7 -34.55 38.32 -1.13
N THR A 8 -35.59 38.26 -1.94
CA THR A 8 -35.63 37.52 -3.21
C THR A 8 -34.55 38.01 -4.18
N ASP A 9 -34.41 39.33 -4.40
CA ASP A 9 -33.38 39.87 -5.30
C ASP A 9 -31.98 39.49 -4.86
N ARG A 10 -31.72 39.57 -3.55
CA ARG A 10 -30.43 39.20 -2.96
C ARG A 10 -30.16 37.69 -3.06
N TYR A 11 -31.19 36.87 -2.88
CA TYR A 11 -31.08 35.42 -2.98
C TYR A 11 -30.81 34.97 -4.42
N VAL A 12 -31.54 35.54 -5.38
CA VAL A 12 -31.35 35.25 -6.80
C VAL A 12 -29.98 35.73 -7.28
N ASP A 13 -29.54 36.92 -6.88
CA ASP A 13 -28.18 37.40 -7.20
C ASP A 13 -27.10 36.46 -6.63
N ALA A 14 -27.26 36.02 -5.38
CA ALA A 14 -26.36 35.04 -4.76
C ALA A 14 -26.34 33.71 -5.52
N ALA A 15 -27.51 33.14 -5.86
CA ALA A 15 -27.61 31.88 -6.59
C ALA A 15 -27.07 31.99 -8.02
N MET A 16 -27.17 33.15 -8.66
CA MET A 16 -26.77 33.34 -10.06
C MET A 16 -25.30 33.71 -10.24
N ARG A 17 -24.61 34.09 -9.16
CA ARG A 17 -23.19 34.50 -9.17
C ARG A 17 -22.26 33.44 -9.77
N THR A 18 -22.54 32.15 -9.55
CA THR A 18 -21.70 31.05 -10.04
C THR A 18 -22.21 30.39 -11.32
N VAL A 19 -23.35 30.85 -11.85
CA VAL A 19 -23.97 30.34 -13.08
C VAL A 19 -23.29 30.96 -14.31
N PRO A 20 -23.02 30.18 -15.38
CA PRO A 20 -22.47 30.70 -16.64
C PRO A 20 -23.32 31.84 -17.21
N GLU A 21 -22.67 32.88 -17.74
CA GLU A 21 -23.37 34.08 -18.22
C GLU A 21 -24.45 33.79 -19.27
N SER A 22 -24.23 32.78 -20.12
CA SER A 22 -25.17 32.38 -21.17
C SER A 22 -26.52 31.85 -20.66
N GLN A 23 -26.58 31.32 -19.44
CA GLN A 23 -27.81 30.76 -18.85
C GLN A 23 -28.31 31.61 -17.68
N ARG A 24 -27.51 32.59 -17.22
CA ARG A 24 -27.77 33.35 -16.00
C ARG A 24 -29.08 34.13 -16.07
N VAL A 25 -29.37 34.75 -17.21
CA VAL A 25 -30.58 35.59 -17.36
C VAL A 25 -31.84 34.73 -17.28
N ASP A 26 -31.88 33.63 -18.04
CA ASP A 26 -33.04 32.75 -18.11
C ASP A 26 -33.29 32.05 -16.77
N LEU A 27 -32.24 31.47 -16.17
CA LEU A 27 -32.35 30.81 -14.86
C LEU A 27 -32.70 31.79 -13.73
N ALA A 28 -32.23 33.05 -13.80
CA ALA A 28 -32.62 34.06 -12.82
C ALA A 28 -34.08 34.47 -12.95
N ALA A 29 -34.62 34.53 -14.18
CA ALA A 29 -36.02 34.82 -14.42
C ALA A 29 -36.92 33.67 -13.95
N GLU A 30 -36.54 32.43 -14.27
CA GLU A 30 -37.24 31.22 -13.83
C GLU A 30 -37.26 31.10 -12.30
N LEU A 31 -36.11 31.31 -11.64
CA LEU A 31 -36.03 31.25 -10.17
C LEU A 31 -36.85 32.37 -9.52
N ARG A 32 -36.86 33.59 -10.06
CA ARG A 32 -37.72 34.68 -9.57
C ARG A 32 -39.19 34.34 -9.71
N GLY A 33 -39.60 33.80 -10.86
CA GLY A 33 -40.99 33.37 -11.09
C GLY A 33 -41.41 32.29 -10.08
N SER A 34 -40.59 31.25 -9.91
CA SER A 34 -40.88 30.16 -8.97
C SER A 34 -40.96 30.63 -7.51
N ILE A 35 -40.09 31.57 -7.09
CA ILE A 35 -40.17 32.15 -5.74
C ILE A 35 -41.45 32.98 -5.59
N ALA A 36 -41.80 33.79 -6.59
CA ALA A 36 -43.02 34.60 -6.57
C ALA A 36 -44.26 33.73 -6.41
N ASP A 37 -44.38 32.67 -7.22
CA ASP A 37 -45.51 31.74 -7.16
C ASP A 37 -45.63 31.05 -5.79
N GLN A 38 -44.51 30.64 -5.20
CA GLN A 38 -44.49 30.00 -3.87
C GLN A 38 -44.82 30.96 -2.73
N VAL A 39 -44.40 32.23 -2.84
CA VAL A 39 -44.73 33.27 -1.87
C VAL A 39 -46.21 33.62 -1.96
N GLU A 40 -46.76 33.80 -3.17
CA GLU A 40 -48.18 34.08 -3.39
C GLU A 40 -49.06 32.96 -2.83
N ALA A 41 -48.70 31.69 -3.06
CA ALA A 41 -49.44 30.55 -2.51
C ALA A 41 -49.47 30.53 -0.97
N ARG A 42 -48.42 31.00 -0.30
CA ARG A 42 -48.37 31.11 1.17
C ARG A 42 -49.12 32.34 1.68
N GLU A 43 -49.09 33.45 0.93
CA GLU A 43 -49.93 34.62 1.21
C GLU A 43 -51.42 34.28 1.13
N ASP A 44 -51.84 33.52 0.12
CA ASP A 44 -53.21 33.01 -0.05
C ASP A 44 -53.63 32.07 1.10
N ALA A 45 -52.67 31.34 1.67
CA ALA A 45 -52.87 30.53 2.87
C ALA A 45 -52.95 31.35 4.18
N GLY A 46 -52.84 32.68 4.09
CA GLY A 46 -52.99 33.61 5.21
C GLY A 46 -51.69 33.98 5.93
N GLU A 47 -50.51 33.62 5.39
CA GLU A 47 -49.24 34.08 5.93
C GLU A 47 -48.97 35.55 5.56
N ARG A 48 -48.25 36.28 6.43
CA ARG A 48 -47.78 37.63 6.07
C ARG A 48 -46.69 37.52 5.01
N LYS A 49 -46.72 38.39 3.99
CA LYS A 49 -45.73 38.51 2.91
C LYS A 49 -44.27 38.33 3.35
N ASP A 50 -43.81 39.10 4.36
CA ASP A 50 -42.42 39.00 4.84
C ASP A 50 -42.08 37.64 5.48
N ALA A 51 -43.08 36.97 6.06
CA ALA A 51 -42.92 35.64 6.65
C ALA A 51 -42.93 34.55 5.57
N ALA A 52 -43.82 34.69 4.59
CA ALA A 52 -43.91 33.81 3.42
C ALA A 52 -42.60 33.85 2.60
N GLU A 53 -42.07 35.05 2.29
CA GLU A 53 -40.79 35.21 1.59
C GLU A 53 -39.64 34.53 2.34
N ARG A 54 -39.53 34.75 3.65
CA ARG A 54 -38.50 34.09 4.47
C ARG A 54 -38.67 32.57 4.52
N ALA A 55 -39.89 32.08 4.59
CA ALA A 55 -40.17 30.65 4.64
C ALA A 55 -39.75 29.96 3.32
N VAL A 56 -40.11 30.53 2.17
CA VAL A 56 -39.74 30.01 0.84
C VAL A 56 -38.23 30.02 0.64
N LEU A 57 -37.55 31.12 0.98
CA LEU A 57 -36.09 31.19 0.85
C LEU A 57 -35.37 30.22 1.81
N THR A 58 -35.95 29.98 3.00
CA THR A 58 -35.41 28.97 3.94
C THR A 58 -35.60 27.56 3.42
N GLU A 59 -36.73 27.28 2.76
CA GLU A 59 -37.03 25.99 2.14
C GLU A 59 -36.12 25.70 0.94
N LEU A 60 -35.81 26.73 0.13
CA LEU A 60 -34.83 26.64 -0.96
C LEU A 60 -33.39 26.43 -0.46
N GLY A 61 -33.07 26.91 0.73
CA GLY A 61 -31.81 26.62 1.42
C GLY A 61 -30.64 27.50 0.98
N ASP A 62 -29.47 26.87 0.75
CA ASP A 62 -28.22 27.59 0.44
C ASP A 62 -28.15 27.94 -1.06
N PRO A 63 -28.06 29.23 -1.44
CA PRO A 63 -28.05 29.65 -2.85
C PRO A 63 -26.86 29.06 -3.63
N ASP A 64 -25.71 28.80 -3.00
CA ASP A 64 -24.55 28.20 -3.68
C ASP A 64 -24.81 26.71 -4.04
N LYS A 65 -25.57 26.00 -3.19
CA LYS A 65 -25.98 24.61 -3.47
C LYS A 65 -27.03 24.55 -4.57
N LEU A 66 -27.97 25.49 -4.57
CA LEU A 66 -28.98 25.62 -5.62
C LEU A 66 -28.31 25.89 -6.98
N ALA A 67 -27.34 26.81 -7.01
CA ALA A 67 -26.56 27.13 -8.19
C ALA A 67 -25.74 25.95 -8.73
N ALA A 68 -25.16 25.15 -7.83
CA ALA A 68 -24.46 23.93 -8.20
C ALA A 68 -25.39 22.91 -8.87
N GLY A 69 -26.65 22.83 -8.42
CA GLY A 69 -27.70 22.01 -9.04
C GLY A 69 -28.01 22.43 -10.48
N TYR A 70 -28.22 23.73 -10.73
CA TYR A 70 -28.50 24.25 -12.08
C TYR A 70 -27.33 24.04 -13.06
N THR A 71 -26.10 24.13 -12.57
CA THR A 71 -24.90 24.04 -13.42
C THR A 71 -24.33 22.63 -13.54
N GLY A 72 -24.91 21.65 -12.83
CA GLY A 72 -24.33 20.30 -12.71
C GLY A 72 -22.93 20.30 -12.08
N ARG A 73 -22.56 21.37 -11.37
CA ARG A 73 -21.21 21.57 -10.86
C ARG A 73 -20.94 20.64 -9.69
N GLN A 74 -19.99 19.74 -9.86
CA GLN A 74 -19.55 18.85 -8.78
C GLN A 74 -18.83 19.64 -7.68
N LEU A 75 -19.44 19.61 -6.48
CA LEU A 75 -18.95 20.23 -5.25
C LEU A 75 -17.85 19.41 -4.55
N HIS A 76 -17.62 18.18 -5.00
CA HIS A 76 -16.57 17.29 -4.48
C HIS A 76 -15.30 17.37 -5.31
N LEU A 77 -14.15 17.12 -4.65
CA LEU A 77 -12.84 17.03 -5.32
C LEU A 77 -12.74 15.72 -6.12
N ILE A 78 -13.21 14.61 -5.54
CA ILE A 78 -13.34 13.29 -6.16
C ILE A 78 -14.73 12.78 -5.80
N GLY A 79 -15.51 12.40 -6.81
CA GLY A 79 -16.90 11.99 -6.66
C GLY A 79 -17.05 10.54 -6.24
N PRO A 80 -18.28 10.13 -5.88
CA PRO A 80 -18.58 8.75 -5.49
C PRO A 80 -18.22 7.74 -6.58
N ARG A 81 -18.19 8.17 -7.86
CA ARG A 81 -17.78 7.34 -9.01
C ARG A 81 -16.34 6.83 -8.86
N TYR A 82 -15.37 7.71 -8.58
CA TYR A 82 -13.95 7.34 -8.54
C TYR A 82 -13.38 7.17 -7.14
N TYR A 83 -14.11 7.57 -6.10
CA TYR A 83 -13.61 7.58 -4.73
C TYR A 83 -13.08 6.22 -4.26
N LEU A 84 -13.78 5.12 -4.58
CA LEU A 84 -13.36 3.78 -4.16
C LEU A 84 -12.10 3.31 -4.88
N ASP A 85 -11.96 3.62 -6.17
CA ASP A 85 -10.78 3.25 -6.95
C ASP A 85 -9.57 4.06 -6.53
N TRP A 86 -9.74 5.38 -6.35
CA TRP A 86 -8.72 6.24 -5.75
C TRP A 86 -8.26 5.71 -4.40
N TRP A 87 -9.20 5.38 -3.52
CA TRP A 87 -8.89 4.91 -2.17
C TRP A 87 -8.16 3.57 -2.15
N ARG A 88 -8.58 2.63 -3.00
CA ARG A 88 -7.92 1.32 -3.15
C ARG A 88 -6.52 1.49 -3.72
N LEU A 89 -6.37 2.29 -4.78
CA LEU A 89 -5.07 2.51 -5.41
C LEU A 89 -4.11 3.25 -4.49
N LEU A 90 -4.56 4.31 -3.82
CA LEU A 90 -3.73 5.07 -2.88
C LEU A 90 -3.22 4.18 -1.76
N LYS A 91 -4.10 3.36 -1.16
CA LYS A 91 -3.70 2.40 -0.13
C LYS A 91 -2.69 1.38 -0.65
N LEU A 92 -2.95 0.80 -1.82
CA LEU A 92 -2.05 -0.17 -2.45
C LEU A 92 -0.67 0.45 -2.68
N LEU A 93 -0.64 1.65 -3.26
CA LEU A 93 0.58 2.35 -3.60
C LEU A 93 1.37 2.73 -2.34
N LEU A 94 0.72 3.22 -1.28
CA LEU A 94 1.37 3.50 0.00
C LEU A 94 1.93 2.23 0.66
N TRP A 95 1.18 1.12 0.61
CA TRP A 95 1.62 -0.17 1.17
C TRP A 95 2.83 -0.76 0.46
N ILE A 96 3.04 -0.43 -0.82
CA ILE A 96 4.17 -0.93 -1.61
C ILE A 96 5.34 0.07 -1.56
N VAL A 97 5.08 1.35 -1.84
CA VAL A 97 6.12 2.36 -2.01
C VAL A 97 6.85 2.63 -0.69
N LEU A 98 6.14 2.76 0.44
CA LEU A 98 6.78 3.12 1.70
C LEU A 98 7.80 2.07 2.17
N PRO A 99 7.47 0.76 2.23
CA PRO A 99 8.46 -0.26 2.57
C PRO A 99 9.62 -0.33 1.58
N CYS A 100 9.35 -0.21 0.28
CA CYS A 100 10.40 -0.21 -0.76
C CYS A 100 11.34 0.99 -0.61
N THR A 101 10.81 2.19 -0.37
CA THR A 101 11.59 3.40 -0.12
C THR A 101 12.44 3.25 1.14
N ALA A 102 11.85 2.78 2.24
CA ALA A 102 12.58 2.55 3.49
C ALA A 102 13.73 1.54 3.28
N PHE A 103 13.45 0.42 2.59
CA PHE A 103 14.43 -0.61 2.30
C PHE A 103 15.57 -0.08 1.42
N GLY A 104 15.25 0.60 0.32
CA GLY A 104 16.25 1.14 -0.61
C GLY A 104 17.15 2.19 0.04
N VAL A 105 16.57 3.10 0.82
CA VAL A 105 17.34 4.12 1.54
C VAL A 105 18.19 3.48 2.64
N ALA A 106 17.63 2.56 3.42
CA ALA A 106 18.38 1.87 4.47
C ALA A 106 19.57 1.09 3.89
N LEU A 107 19.37 0.39 2.78
CA LEU A 107 20.43 -0.33 2.08
C LEU A 107 21.51 0.63 1.58
N GLY A 108 21.14 1.70 0.87
CA GLY A 108 22.09 2.68 0.34
C GLY A 108 22.92 3.36 1.43
N GLN A 109 22.28 3.72 2.55
CA GLN A 109 22.96 4.37 3.67
C GLN A 109 23.86 3.40 4.45
N THR A 110 23.48 2.13 4.55
CA THR A 110 24.35 1.10 5.14
C THR A 110 25.59 0.88 4.26
N LEU A 111 25.41 0.84 2.94
CA LEU A 111 26.52 0.73 1.98
C LEU A 111 27.46 1.94 2.04
N SER A 112 26.94 3.14 2.33
CA SER A 112 27.75 4.35 2.52
C SER A 112 28.40 4.45 3.91
N GLY A 113 28.22 3.46 4.79
CA GLY A 113 28.76 3.47 6.15
C GLY A 113 28.13 4.48 7.09
N ALA A 114 26.87 4.88 6.84
CA ALA A 114 26.17 5.83 7.71
C ALA A 114 25.89 5.21 9.10
N ALA A 115 25.89 6.05 10.14
CA ALA A 115 25.49 5.62 11.48
C ALA A 115 23.99 5.24 11.51
N VAL A 116 23.61 4.35 12.43
CA VAL A 116 22.23 3.84 12.58
C VAL A 116 21.20 4.98 12.68
N GLY A 117 21.50 6.04 13.44
CA GLY A 117 20.63 7.21 13.55
C GLY A 117 20.43 7.94 12.21
N GLY A 118 21.47 8.04 11.39
CA GLY A 118 21.41 8.62 10.05
C GLY A 118 20.62 7.75 9.07
N ILE A 119 20.77 6.43 9.16
CA ILE A 119 19.98 5.46 8.37
C ILE A 119 18.49 5.61 8.69
N ILE A 120 18.12 5.63 9.97
CA ILE A 120 16.72 5.78 10.39
C ILE A 120 16.17 7.15 9.97
N GLY A 121 16.91 8.23 10.24
CA GLY A 121 16.48 9.59 9.91
C GLY A 121 16.24 9.79 8.41
N SER A 122 17.17 9.31 7.57
CA SER A 122 17.03 9.38 6.11
C SER A 122 15.90 8.50 5.58
N ALA A 123 15.72 7.29 6.10
CA ALA A 123 14.61 6.41 5.72
C ALA A 123 13.24 7.03 6.06
N VAL A 124 13.11 7.63 7.25
CA VAL A 124 11.88 8.33 7.66
C VAL A 124 11.62 9.55 6.79
N ALA A 125 12.63 10.40 6.55
CA ALA A 125 12.49 11.57 5.69
C ALA A 125 12.10 11.18 4.26
N ALA A 126 12.69 10.12 3.72
CA ALA A 126 12.37 9.60 2.39
C ALA A 126 10.95 9.02 2.34
N MET A 127 10.52 8.26 3.36
CA MET A 127 9.14 7.75 3.45
C MET A 127 8.12 8.88 3.50
N LEU A 128 8.34 9.92 4.32
CA LEU A 128 7.44 11.08 4.38
C LEU A 128 7.36 11.78 3.02
N THR A 129 8.50 12.00 2.38
CA THR A 129 8.57 12.60 1.05
C THR A 129 7.81 11.74 0.03
N ALA A 130 8.03 10.42 0.03
CA ALA A 130 7.34 9.49 -0.87
C ALA A 130 5.83 9.46 -0.61
N ALA A 131 5.39 9.47 0.66
CA ALA A 131 3.97 9.52 1.03
C ALA A 131 3.29 10.76 0.45
N VAL A 132 3.93 11.92 0.57
CA VAL A 132 3.41 13.19 0.02
C VAL A 132 3.31 13.10 -1.51
N HIS A 133 4.36 12.63 -2.19
CA HIS A 133 4.36 12.52 -3.66
C HIS A 133 3.30 11.54 -4.15
N VAL A 134 3.24 10.35 -3.54
CA VAL A 134 2.23 9.32 -3.86
C VAL A 134 0.82 9.87 -3.64
N GLY A 135 0.56 10.48 -2.49
CA GLY A 135 -0.73 11.07 -2.18
C GLY A 135 -1.12 12.19 -3.14
N PHE A 136 -0.21 13.12 -3.39
CA PHE A 136 -0.43 14.26 -4.26
C PHE A 136 -0.70 13.84 -5.70
N TRP A 137 0.20 13.08 -6.33
CA TRP A 137 0.08 12.72 -7.75
C TRP A 137 -1.09 11.78 -8.01
N THR A 138 -1.33 10.81 -7.11
CA THR A 138 -2.50 9.93 -7.23
C THR A 138 -3.78 10.73 -7.14
N THR A 139 -3.90 11.63 -6.16
CA THR A 139 -5.09 12.48 -6.01
C THR A 139 -5.26 13.41 -7.21
N LEU A 140 -4.19 14.04 -7.69
CA LEU A 140 -4.23 14.94 -8.84
C LEU A 140 -4.75 14.24 -10.10
N VAL A 141 -4.27 13.03 -10.39
CA VAL A 141 -4.74 12.24 -11.53
C VAL A 141 -6.24 11.97 -11.43
N PHE A 142 -6.73 11.57 -10.26
CA PHE A 142 -8.14 11.29 -10.05
C PHE A 142 -9.01 12.55 -10.12
N VAL A 143 -8.50 13.70 -9.67
CA VAL A 143 -9.17 15.00 -9.84
C VAL A 143 -9.29 15.35 -11.32
N ILE A 144 -8.24 15.12 -12.11
CA ILE A 144 -8.29 15.36 -13.56
C ILE A 144 -9.31 14.43 -14.22
N LEU A 145 -9.33 13.13 -13.88
CA LEU A 145 -10.29 12.16 -14.41
C LEU A 145 -11.75 12.52 -14.07
N GLU A 146 -12.02 12.97 -12.84
CA GLU A 146 -13.34 13.46 -12.45
C GLU A 146 -13.76 14.65 -13.33
N ARG A 147 -12.84 15.60 -13.56
CA ARG A 147 -13.13 16.83 -14.32
C ARG A 147 -13.28 16.61 -15.83
N THR A 148 -12.56 15.63 -16.40
CA THR A 148 -12.63 15.34 -17.84
C THR A 148 -13.73 14.35 -18.19
N GLY A 149 -14.41 13.76 -17.20
CA GLY A 149 -15.53 12.84 -17.41
C GLY A 149 -15.15 11.57 -18.19
N HIS A 150 -13.85 11.27 -18.31
CA HIS A 150 -13.41 10.06 -19.01
C HIS A 150 -13.98 8.85 -18.31
N GLU A 151 -14.76 8.04 -19.00
CA GLU A 151 -15.21 6.79 -18.41
C GLU A 151 -13.98 6.03 -17.93
N THR A 152 -14.00 5.69 -16.63
CA THR A 152 -13.09 4.73 -16.03
C THR A 152 -12.88 3.58 -17.00
N MET A 153 -11.69 2.98 -16.99
CA MET A 153 -11.41 1.71 -17.64
C MET A 153 -12.39 0.65 -17.10
N ASP A 154 -13.63 0.68 -17.58
CA ASP A 154 -14.72 -0.08 -17.04
C ASP A 154 -14.63 -1.43 -17.73
N ALA A 155 -14.54 -2.46 -16.89
CA ALA A 155 -14.74 -3.83 -17.29
C ALA A 155 -16.19 -4.10 -17.78
N GLY A 156 -16.99 -3.08 -18.11
CA GLY A 156 -18.42 -3.11 -18.41
C GLY A 156 -19.30 -2.85 -17.17
N PRO A 157 -20.63 -2.74 -17.32
CA PRO A 157 -21.56 -2.57 -16.19
C PRO A 157 -21.41 -3.69 -15.16
N TRP A 158 -21.56 -3.37 -13.87
CA TRP A 158 -21.51 -4.36 -12.80
C TRP A 158 -22.64 -5.39 -12.97
N THR A 159 -22.29 -6.67 -12.97
CA THR A 159 -23.25 -7.78 -12.95
C THR A 159 -23.00 -8.67 -11.73
N PRO A 160 -24.03 -9.34 -11.18
CA PRO A 160 -23.87 -10.29 -10.07
C PRO A 160 -22.84 -11.40 -10.37
N ASP A 161 -22.64 -11.75 -11.64
CA ASP A 161 -21.65 -12.74 -12.08
C ASP A 161 -20.20 -12.29 -11.83
N ARG A 162 -19.96 -11.01 -11.57
CA ARG A 162 -18.64 -10.49 -11.16
C ARG A 162 -18.36 -10.62 -9.68
N LEU A 163 -19.26 -11.24 -8.91
CA LEU A 163 -18.97 -11.57 -7.53
C LEU A 163 -17.73 -12.48 -7.50
N PRO A 164 -16.64 -12.06 -6.83
CA PRO A 164 -15.48 -12.89 -6.73
C PRO A 164 -15.85 -14.17 -5.99
N GLU A 165 -15.48 -15.32 -6.57
CA GLU A 165 -15.69 -16.60 -5.92
C GLU A 165 -15.09 -16.58 -4.50
N PRO A 166 -15.78 -17.15 -3.50
CA PRO A 166 -15.21 -17.31 -2.17
C PRO A 166 -13.86 -18.02 -2.29
N ARG A 167 -12.77 -17.31 -1.96
CA ARG A 167 -11.43 -17.90 -2.02
C ARG A 167 -11.43 -19.15 -1.14
N GLN A 168 -11.13 -20.31 -1.71
CA GLN A 168 -10.92 -21.52 -0.92
C GLN A 168 -9.79 -21.23 0.07
N GLN A 169 -10.15 -21.15 1.36
CA GLN A 169 -9.20 -20.86 2.41
C GLN A 169 -8.47 -22.14 2.78
N GLY A 170 -7.20 -22.25 2.38
CA GLY A 170 -6.33 -23.31 2.87
C GLY A 170 -4.94 -23.33 2.23
N ALA A 171 -3.98 -23.90 2.94
CA ALA A 171 -2.65 -24.15 2.41
C ALA A 171 -2.74 -25.28 1.36
N GLY A 172 -2.52 -24.94 0.09
CA GLY A 172 -2.60 -25.90 -1.01
C GLY A 172 -1.42 -26.87 -1.01
N PHE A 173 -1.60 -28.04 -1.64
CA PHE A 173 -0.51 -29.01 -1.85
C PHE A 173 0.68 -28.38 -2.59
N GLY A 174 0.41 -27.52 -3.56
CA GLY A 174 1.45 -26.80 -4.31
C GLY A 174 2.29 -25.88 -3.43
N GLU A 175 1.70 -25.27 -2.39
CA GLU A 175 2.43 -24.39 -1.46
C GLU A 175 3.39 -25.21 -0.59
N MET A 176 2.91 -26.31 0.00
CA MET A 176 3.74 -27.24 0.77
C MET A 176 4.88 -27.82 -0.09
N LEU A 177 4.56 -28.30 -1.29
CA LEU A 177 5.55 -28.90 -2.18
C LEU A 177 6.62 -27.88 -2.58
N THR A 178 6.22 -26.67 -2.95
CA THR A 178 7.15 -25.58 -3.29
C THR A 178 8.06 -25.27 -2.12
N SER A 179 7.53 -25.16 -0.90
CA SER A 179 8.33 -24.93 0.30
C SER A 179 9.34 -26.05 0.55
N ILE A 180 8.93 -27.32 0.46
CA ILE A 180 9.84 -28.46 0.69
C ILE A 180 10.92 -28.53 -0.39
N VAL A 181 10.54 -28.41 -1.67
CA VAL A 181 11.51 -28.42 -2.78
C VAL A 181 12.52 -27.29 -2.62
N TRP A 182 12.06 -26.09 -2.25
CA TRP A 182 12.94 -24.96 -2.01
C TRP A 182 13.92 -25.20 -0.85
N LEU A 183 13.45 -25.78 0.26
CA LEU A 183 14.31 -26.16 1.39
C LEU A 183 15.35 -27.21 0.97
N LEU A 184 14.95 -28.22 0.19
CA LEU A 184 15.89 -29.24 -0.29
C LEU A 184 16.94 -28.66 -1.25
N ILE A 185 16.55 -27.75 -2.14
CA ILE A 185 17.49 -27.04 -3.01
C ILE A 185 18.49 -26.25 -2.17
N LEU A 186 18.01 -25.48 -1.19
CA LEU A 186 18.86 -24.71 -0.28
C LEU A 186 19.82 -25.62 0.50
N ALA A 187 19.33 -26.76 0.98
CA ALA A 187 20.14 -27.77 1.64
C ALA A 187 21.28 -28.27 0.75
N GLY A 188 20.93 -28.62 -0.49
CA GLY A 188 21.89 -29.10 -1.49
C GLY A 188 22.93 -28.04 -1.80
N LEU A 189 22.55 -26.77 -1.93
CA LEU A 189 23.48 -25.66 -2.18
C LEU A 189 24.46 -25.47 -1.03
N VAL A 190 24.00 -25.55 0.23
CA VAL A 190 24.89 -25.44 1.41
C VAL A 190 25.88 -26.61 1.46
N VAL A 191 25.42 -27.84 1.25
CA VAL A 191 26.31 -29.01 1.20
C VAL A 191 27.30 -28.88 0.05
N TRP A 192 26.84 -28.49 -1.14
CA TRP A 192 27.69 -28.30 -2.32
C TRP A 192 28.80 -27.29 -2.04
N ASP A 193 28.46 -26.13 -1.50
CA ASP A 193 29.42 -25.08 -1.19
C ASP A 193 30.47 -25.50 -0.16
N LEU A 194 30.04 -26.13 0.94
CA LEU A 194 30.94 -26.52 2.03
C LEU A 194 31.79 -27.78 1.72
N THR A 195 31.43 -28.56 0.70
CA THR A 195 32.15 -29.82 0.35
C THR A 195 32.95 -29.72 -0.94
N LEU A 196 32.37 -29.14 -1.99
CA LEU A 196 32.96 -29.04 -3.34
C LEU A 196 33.50 -27.64 -3.61
N GLY A 197 32.86 -26.61 -3.05
CA GLY A 197 33.15 -25.21 -3.34
C GLY A 197 32.61 -24.75 -4.70
N PHE A 198 32.51 -23.44 -4.91
CA PHE A 198 32.01 -22.86 -6.17
C PHE A 198 33.11 -22.59 -7.21
N VAL A 199 34.39 -22.74 -6.85
CA VAL A 199 35.52 -22.42 -7.73
C VAL A 199 36.17 -23.71 -8.26
N PRO A 200 36.15 -23.99 -9.57
CA PRO A 200 36.83 -25.16 -10.13
C PRO A 200 38.34 -25.11 -9.84
N GLY A 201 38.90 -26.19 -9.29
CA GLY A 201 40.35 -26.31 -9.04
C GLY A 201 40.88 -25.68 -7.75
N ARG A 202 40.07 -24.89 -7.03
CA ARG A 202 40.34 -24.44 -5.65
C ARG A 202 39.15 -24.83 -4.78
N ARG A 203 39.36 -25.64 -3.74
CA ARG A 203 38.30 -25.95 -2.75
C ARG A 203 38.04 -24.74 -1.85
N LEU A 204 37.57 -23.66 -2.45
CA LEU A 204 37.26 -22.40 -1.81
C LEU A 204 35.73 -22.30 -1.70
N SER A 205 35.24 -22.35 -0.47
CA SER A 205 33.81 -22.23 -0.15
C SER A 205 33.43 -20.75 -0.05
N PHE A 206 32.26 -20.41 -0.57
CA PHE A 206 31.69 -19.07 -0.42
C PHE A 206 31.22 -18.84 1.02
N LEU A 207 30.58 -19.84 1.62
CA LEU A 207 30.23 -19.83 3.03
C LEU A 207 31.47 -20.09 3.89
N ASN A 208 31.48 -19.46 5.05
CA ASN A 208 32.56 -19.61 6.00
C ASN A 208 32.69 -21.07 6.46
N PRO A 209 33.86 -21.72 6.27
CA PRO A 209 34.09 -23.10 6.71
C PRO A 209 33.85 -23.32 8.21
N ALA A 210 33.93 -22.28 9.04
CA ALA A 210 33.62 -22.33 10.47
C ALA A 210 32.15 -22.68 10.78
N LEU A 211 31.24 -22.53 9.80
CA LEU A 211 29.87 -23.04 9.91
C LEU A 211 29.84 -24.56 9.98
N TRP A 212 30.85 -25.25 9.45
CA TRP A 212 30.93 -26.71 9.48
C TRP A 212 31.75 -27.20 10.69
N PRO A 213 31.31 -28.27 11.39
CA PRO A 213 30.09 -29.05 11.17
C PRO A 213 28.88 -28.55 11.98
N VAL A 214 29.11 -27.88 13.11
CA VAL A 214 28.06 -27.62 14.12
C VAL A 214 27.00 -26.65 13.61
N GLY A 215 27.39 -25.53 13.01
CA GLY A 215 26.46 -24.55 12.46
C GLY A 215 25.62 -25.12 11.31
N ALA A 216 26.23 -25.89 10.42
CA ALA A 216 25.56 -26.58 9.33
C ALA A 216 24.53 -27.59 9.85
N VAL A 217 24.90 -28.43 10.83
CA VAL A 217 23.96 -29.38 11.47
C VAL A 217 22.77 -28.65 12.11
N LEU A 218 23.01 -27.53 12.79
CA LEU A 218 21.94 -26.72 13.37
C LEU A 218 21.02 -26.12 12.28
N LEU A 219 21.59 -25.59 11.19
CA LEU A 219 20.82 -25.08 10.06
C LEU A 219 19.97 -26.17 9.39
N PHE A 220 20.54 -27.36 9.18
CA PHE A 220 19.79 -28.52 8.65
C PHE A 220 18.68 -28.96 9.61
N ALA A 221 18.93 -28.95 10.92
CA ALA A 221 17.92 -29.26 11.92
C ALA A 221 16.76 -28.24 11.88
N LEU A 222 17.05 -26.94 11.82
CA LEU A 222 16.04 -25.89 11.69
C LEU A 222 15.25 -26.01 10.39
N MET A 223 15.91 -26.36 9.29
CA MET A 223 15.26 -26.61 8.01
C MET A 223 14.36 -27.86 8.04
N ALA A 224 14.76 -28.90 8.75
CA ALA A 224 13.91 -30.08 8.96
C ALA A 224 12.66 -29.69 9.77
N VAL A 225 12.81 -28.87 10.81
CA VAL A 225 11.69 -28.31 11.58
C VAL A 225 10.79 -27.44 10.68
N ALA A 226 11.36 -26.67 9.75
CA ALA A 226 10.60 -25.87 8.77
C ALA A 226 9.75 -26.77 7.86
N ALA A 227 10.34 -27.86 7.36
CA ALA A 227 9.63 -28.84 6.55
C ALA A 227 8.48 -29.51 7.33
N VAL A 228 8.72 -29.88 8.60
CA VAL A 228 7.68 -30.42 9.49
C VAL A 228 6.55 -29.40 9.69
N LEU A 229 6.88 -28.12 9.90
CA LEU A 229 5.88 -27.06 10.03
C LEU A 229 5.05 -26.91 8.75
N ALA A 230 5.69 -26.94 7.57
CA ALA A 230 5.00 -26.89 6.28
C ALA A 230 4.03 -28.09 6.10
N VAL A 231 4.45 -29.30 6.48
CA VAL A 231 3.59 -30.49 6.49
C VAL A 231 2.42 -30.31 7.46
N LEU A 232 2.67 -29.83 8.69
CA LEU A 232 1.62 -29.61 9.69
C LEU A 232 0.58 -28.58 9.24
N VAL A 233 1.01 -27.50 8.59
CA VAL A 233 0.13 -26.49 7.99
C VAL A 233 -0.74 -27.12 6.90
N TYR A 234 -0.15 -27.93 6.03
CA TYR A 234 -0.88 -28.64 4.97
C TYR A 234 -1.90 -29.64 5.53
N VAL A 235 -1.50 -30.49 6.47
CA VAL A 235 -2.38 -31.49 7.10
C VAL A 235 -3.55 -30.82 7.81
N ARG A 236 -3.30 -29.70 8.50
CA ARG A 236 -4.36 -28.93 9.16
C ARG A 236 -5.22 -28.12 8.20
N ARG A 237 -4.80 -27.97 6.93
CA ARG A 237 -5.38 -27.11 5.89
C ARG A 237 -5.62 -25.66 6.30
N ARG A 238 -5.09 -25.22 7.45
CA ARG A 238 -5.33 -23.90 8.03
C ARG A 238 -4.09 -23.37 8.74
N TRP A 239 -3.80 -22.10 8.51
CA TRP A 239 -2.84 -21.37 9.31
C TRP A 239 -3.49 -20.98 10.64
N THR A 240 -2.84 -21.33 11.76
CA THR A 240 -3.27 -20.90 13.10
C THR A 240 -2.25 -19.91 13.66
N TYR A 241 -2.66 -19.06 14.60
CA TYR A 241 -1.74 -18.13 15.25
C TYR A 241 -0.54 -18.85 15.90
N GLY A 242 -0.74 -20.06 16.46
CA GLY A 242 0.34 -20.87 17.01
C GLY A 242 1.38 -21.30 15.96
N LEU A 243 0.94 -21.69 14.76
CA LEU A 243 1.85 -22.03 13.65
C LEU A 243 2.56 -20.79 13.08
N ALA A 244 1.89 -19.63 13.06
CA ALA A 244 2.52 -18.37 12.67
C ALA A 244 3.62 -17.95 13.65
N VAL A 245 3.38 -18.08 14.97
CA VAL A 245 4.40 -17.83 16.01
C VAL A 245 5.55 -18.82 15.88
N ALA A 246 5.27 -20.11 15.70
CA ALA A 246 6.32 -21.13 15.51
C ALA A 246 7.19 -20.82 14.28
N ASN A 247 6.57 -20.42 13.16
CA ASN A 247 7.28 -20.02 11.94
C ASN A 247 8.14 -18.75 12.15
N ALA A 248 7.63 -17.79 12.93
CA ALA A 248 8.37 -16.59 13.29
C ALA A 248 9.59 -16.91 14.17
N VAL A 249 9.40 -17.73 15.21
CA VAL A 249 10.50 -18.20 16.08
C VAL A 249 11.54 -18.96 15.26
N LEU A 250 11.11 -19.81 14.34
CA LEU A 250 12.01 -20.56 13.46
C LEU A 250 12.83 -19.64 12.54
N SER A 251 12.19 -18.63 11.96
CA SER A 251 12.87 -17.63 11.12
C SER A 251 13.93 -16.86 11.92
N LEU A 252 13.60 -16.47 13.16
CA LEU A 252 14.54 -15.81 14.06
C LEU A 252 15.68 -16.74 14.50
N ALA A 253 15.40 -18.02 14.73
CA ALA A 253 16.42 -19.01 15.09
C ALA A 253 17.45 -19.21 13.97
N VAL A 254 17.01 -19.22 12.69
CA VAL A 254 17.93 -19.28 11.54
C VAL A 254 18.84 -18.06 11.53
N VAL A 255 18.30 -16.85 11.70
CA VAL A 255 19.08 -15.61 11.77
C VAL A 255 20.06 -15.65 12.94
N ALA A 256 19.62 -16.12 14.12
CA ALA A 256 20.46 -16.22 15.31
C ALA A 256 21.64 -17.18 15.10
N VAL A 257 21.42 -18.35 14.49
CA VAL A 257 22.50 -19.28 14.14
C VAL A 257 23.50 -18.60 13.21
N LEU A 258 23.04 -17.92 12.15
CA LEU A 258 23.95 -17.23 11.24
C LEU A 258 24.77 -16.13 11.92
N LEU A 259 24.23 -15.46 12.95
CA LEU A 259 24.95 -14.44 13.71
C LEU A 259 25.99 -15.04 14.68
N VAL A 260 25.67 -16.17 15.31
CA VAL A 260 26.54 -16.81 16.33
C VAL A 260 27.79 -17.43 15.70
N PHE A 261 27.67 -18.04 14.51
CA PHE A 261 28.78 -18.73 13.86
C PHE A 261 29.71 -17.82 13.04
N GLY A 262 29.56 -16.50 13.15
CA GLY A 262 30.46 -15.51 12.55
C GLY A 262 30.04 -15.04 11.15
N PRO A 263 30.93 -14.42 10.36
CA PRO A 263 30.57 -13.93 9.04
C PRO A 263 30.12 -15.10 8.16
N VAL A 264 28.93 -14.96 7.56
CA VAL A 264 28.32 -16.00 6.71
C VAL A 264 29.19 -16.32 5.50
N ILE A 265 29.86 -15.31 4.96
CA ILE A 265 30.78 -15.41 3.82
C ILE A 265 32.20 -15.59 4.35
N ASP A 266 32.98 -16.50 3.76
CA ASP A 266 34.39 -16.66 4.08
C ASP A 266 35.17 -15.36 3.77
N PRO A 267 35.85 -14.75 4.76
CA PRO A 267 36.66 -13.56 4.52
C PRO A 267 37.81 -13.76 3.52
N ALA A 268 38.26 -14.99 3.32
CA ALA A 268 39.29 -15.30 2.34
C ALA A 268 38.72 -15.44 0.91
N PHE A 269 37.40 -15.55 0.74
CA PHE A 269 36.79 -15.86 -0.55
C PHE A 269 37.13 -14.82 -1.62
N PHE A 270 36.75 -13.56 -1.39
CA PHE A 270 36.99 -12.49 -2.36
C PHE A 270 38.47 -12.10 -2.45
N ALA A 271 39.21 -12.20 -1.33
CA ALA A 271 40.65 -11.96 -1.31
C ALA A 271 41.44 -12.97 -2.16
N ALA A 272 40.94 -14.19 -2.35
CA ALA A 272 41.56 -15.19 -3.19
C ALA A 272 41.20 -15.07 -4.69
N LEU A 273 40.20 -14.26 -5.04
CA LEU A 273 39.69 -14.07 -6.41
C LEU A 273 40.03 -12.70 -7.00
N ILE A 274 40.15 -11.67 -6.16
CA ILE A 274 40.32 -10.28 -6.57
C ILE A 274 41.54 -9.73 -5.85
N ASP A 275 42.44 -9.10 -6.62
CA ASP A 275 43.65 -8.48 -6.06
C ASP A 275 43.36 -7.07 -5.53
N GLY A 276 43.98 -6.72 -4.41
CA GLY A 276 44.01 -5.35 -3.90
C GLY A 276 42.78 -4.90 -3.11
N PRO A 277 42.59 -3.58 -2.93
CA PRO A 277 41.58 -3.02 -2.01
C PRO A 277 40.13 -3.25 -2.43
N ASP A 278 39.90 -3.68 -3.68
CA ASP A 278 38.56 -3.92 -4.19
C ASP A 278 37.95 -5.23 -3.68
N ALA A 279 38.76 -6.22 -3.30
CA ALA A 279 38.28 -7.45 -2.65
C ALA A 279 37.50 -7.15 -1.35
N VAL A 280 38.05 -6.24 -0.52
CA VAL A 280 37.44 -5.83 0.75
C VAL A 280 36.11 -5.11 0.50
N LYS A 281 36.06 -4.21 -0.50
CA LYS A 281 34.84 -3.49 -0.87
C LYS A 281 33.76 -4.45 -1.37
N VAL A 282 34.10 -5.37 -2.28
CA VAL A 282 33.15 -6.35 -2.82
C VAL A 282 32.61 -7.23 -1.69
N GLN A 283 33.48 -7.71 -0.81
CA GLN A 283 33.06 -8.50 0.34
C GLN A 283 32.08 -7.74 1.25
N GLN A 284 32.36 -6.48 1.56
CA GLN A 284 31.48 -5.64 2.37
C GLN A 284 30.11 -5.45 1.70
N ILE A 285 30.08 -5.11 0.41
CA ILE A 285 28.84 -4.92 -0.35
C ILE A 285 28.01 -6.21 -0.37
N VAL A 286 28.62 -7.34 -0.74
CA VAL A 286 27.92 -8.64 -0.81
C VAL A 286 27.42 -9.07 0.56
N THR A 287 28.21 -8.85 1.63
CA THR A 287 27.79 -9.15 3.00
C THR A 287 26.59 -8.31 3.43
N ILE A 288 26.60 -7.01 3.17
CA ILE A 288 25.48 -6.11 3.49
C ILE A 288 24.23 -6.54 2.71
N VAL A 289 24.35 -6.75 1.40
CA VAL A 289 23.22 -7.17 0.54
C VAL A 289 22.66 -8.52 0.99
N LEU A 290 23.53 -9.48 1.34
CA LEU A 290 23.11 -10.78 1.85
C LEU A 290 22.31 -10.65 3.14
N TRP A 291 22.80 -9.89 4.13
CA TRP A 291 22.08 -9.67 5.39
C TRP A 291 20.76 -8.93 5.20
N PHE A 292 20.70 -7.94 4.31
CA PHE A 292 19.45 -7.28 3.95
C PHE A 292 18.45 -8.26 3.29
N GLY A 293 18.94 -9.15 2.43
CA GLY A 293 18.13 -10.22 1.83
C GLY A 293 17.59 -11.20 2.86
N ILE A 294 18.45 -11.68 3.78
CA ILE A 294 18.05 -12.57 4.88
C ILE A 294 17.00 -11.88 5.76
N ALA A 295 17.22 -10.63 6.14
CA ALA A 295 16.28 -9.85 6.94
C ALA A 295 14.93 -9.66 6.21
N ALA A 296 14.94 -9.32 4.93
CA ALA A 296 13.74 -9.16 4.11
C ALA A 296 12.94 -10.47 4.03
N VAL A 297 13.62 -11.60 3.78
CA VAL A 297 12.98 -12.94 3.74
C VAL A 297 12.41 -13.31 5.10
N ALA A 298 13.13 -13.05 6.20
CA ALA A 298 12.65 -13.33 7.55
C ALA A 298 11.40 -12.50 7.89
N VAL A 299 11.42 -11.20 7.61
CA VAL A 299 10.27 -10.30 7.82
C VAL A 299 9.08 -10.74 6.98
N TRP A 300 9.31 -11.05 5.70
CA TRP A 300 8.26 -11.55 4.81
C TRP A 300 7.64 -12.84 5.31
N THR A 301 8.47 -13.79 5.74
CA THR A 301 8.03 -15.11 6.25
C THR A 301 7.17 -14.97 7.51
N VAL A 302 7.54 -14.05 8.40
CA VAL A 302 6.74 -13.70 9.59
C VAL A 302 5.41 -13.08 9.17
N LEU A 303 5.44 -12.01 8.36
CA LEU A 303 4.24 -11.28 7.94
C LEU A 303 3.25 -12.19 7.19
N ASP A 304 3.75 -12.99 6.25
CA ASP A 304 2.92 -13.92 5.47
C ASP A 304 2.26 -14.98 6.37
N GLY A 305 2.99 -15.56 7.33
CA GLY A 305 2.44 -16.49 8.30
C GLY A 305 1.29 -15.90 9.14
N PHE A 306 1.45 -14.66 9.64
CA PHE A 306 0.40 -13.96 10.38
C PHE A 306 -0.78 -13.53 9.49
N LEU A 307 -0.51 -13.09 8.26
CA LEU A 307 -1.56 -12.73 7.30
C LEU A 307 -2.39 -13.94 6.88
N LYS A 308 -1.76 -15.11 6.72
CA LYS A 308 -2.46 -16.37 6.46
C LYS A 308 -3.26 -16.84 7.67
N ALA A 309 -2.71 -16.72 8.88
CA ALA A 309 -3.44 -17.04 10.12
C ALA A 309 -4.66 -16.13 10.32
N ARG A 310 -4.53 -14.83 10.09
CA ARG A 310 -5.66 -13.87 10.15
C ARG A 310 -6.73 -14.15 9.11
N ARG A 311 -6.32 -14.57 7.90
CA ARG A 311 -7.27 -14.94 6.83
C ARG A 311 -8.05 -16.20 7.20
N ALA A 312 -7.39 -17.22 7.75
CA ALA A 312 -8.03 -18.46 8.18
C ALA A 312 -8.92 -18.34 9.44
N ALA A 313 -8.81 -17.23 10.17
CA ALA A 313 -9.66 -16.92 11.33
C ALA A 313 -10.94 -16.14 10.99
N ARG A 314 -11.12 -15.74 9.72
CA ARG A 314 -12.27 -14.98 9.21
C ARG A 314 -13.16 -15.86 8.35
#